data_AF-A0A816L4B3-F1
#
_entry.id   AF-A0A816L4B3-F1
#
_cell.length_a   1.000
_cell.length_b   1.000
_cell.length_c   1.000
_cell.angle_alpha   90.00
_cell.angle_beta   90.00
_cell.angle_gamma   90.00
#
_symmetry.space_group_name_H-M   'P 1'
#
loop_
_entity.id
_entity.type
_entity.pdbx_description
1 polymer ?
#
loop_
_entity_poly.entity_id
_entity_poly.type
_entity_poly.pdbx_seq_one_letter_code
_entity_poly.pdbx_strand_id
1 'polypeptide(L)'
;MTGSDALLKIVDSIIALFRVDFTRRWELADRHQKLAQILSRIIKIAEEFNVAIYMTNQGVELMFISDPKKPAGGHVLAHAITIRLSFRKVKGEQRVWKVFDAPNLPEGEAISF
;
A
#
# COMPACT_ATOMS: atom_id res chain seq x y z
N MET A 1 8.21 8.05 -31.82
CA MET A 1 7.59 8.81 -30.72
C MET A 1 6.16 8.33 -30.54
N THR A 2 5.93 7.25 -29.79
CA THR A 2 4.58 6.85 -29.37
C THR A 2 4.68 6.08 -28.05
N GLY A 3 4.95 6.81 -26.97
CA GLY A 3 4.81 6.32 -25.63
C GLY A 3 4.27 7.48 -24.83
N SER A 4 3.05 7.36 -24.31
CA SER A 4 2.47 8.34 -23.39
C SER A 4 3.46 8.61 -22.25
N ASP A 5 3.88 9.87 -22.08
CA ASP A 5 4.75 10.36 -20.99
C ASP A 5 4.00 10.33 -19.65
N ALA A 6 3.60 9.13 -19.20
CA ALA A 6 2.84 8.95 -17.99
C ALA A 6 3.77 9.06 -16.78
N LEU A 7 3.72 10.20 -16.09
CA LEU A 7 4.53 10.49 -14.90
C LEU A 7 4.08 9.72 -13.64
N LEU A 8 2.86 9.15 -13.65
CA LEU A 8 2.24 8.48 -12.52
C LEU A 8 1.53 7.20 -12.97
N LYS A 9 1.76 6.10 -12.25
CA LYS A 9 1.00 4.85 -12.36
C LYS A 9 0.29 4.54 -11.04
N ILE A 10 -0.98 4.14 -11.12
CA ILE A 10 -1.83 3.87 -9.96
C ILE A 10 -2.20 2.39 -9.92
N VAL A 11 -2.06 1.76 -8.76
CA VAL A 11 -2.56 0.40 -8.48
C VAL A 11 -3.60 0.47 -7.35
N ASP A 12 -4.87 0.29 -7.69
CA ASP A 12 -5.97 0.29 -6.73
C ASP A 12 -6.73 -1.05 -6.78
N SER A 13 -6.55 -1.99 -5.84
CA SER A 13 -5.59 -2.02 -4.72
C SER A 13 -4.61 -3.18 -4.86
N ILE A 14 -3.41 -3.04 -4.28
CA ILE A 14 -2.35 -4.05 -4.39
C ILE A 14 -2.72 -5.40 -3.79
N ILE A 15 -3.69 -5.45 -2.86
CA ILE A 15 -4.02 -6.64 -2.08
C ILE A 15 -5.36 -7.28 -2.46
N ALA A 16 -6.23 -6.61 -3.19
CA ALA A 16 -7.60 -7.08 -3.42
C ALA A 16 -7.65 -8.49 -4.04
N LEU A 17 -6.90 -8.71 -5.12
CA LEU A 17 -6.84 -10.02 -5.79
C LEU A 17 -6.17 -11.09 -4.93
N PHE A 18 -5.10 -10.73 -4.21
CA PHE A 18 -4.42 -11.65 -3.30
C PHE A 18 -5.31 -12.16 -2.16
N ARG A 19 -6.34 -11.40 -1.76
CA ARG A 19 -7.31 -11.86 -0.75
C ARG A 19 -8.29 -12.89 -1.30
N VAL A 20 -8.57 -12.86 -2.59
CA VAL A 20 -9.48 -13.79 -3.26
C VAL A 20 -8.74 -15.06 -3.64
N ASP A 21 -7.52 -14.93 -4.15
CA ASP A 21 -6.73 -16.06 -4.65
C ASP A 21 -6.09 -16.88 -3.53
N PHE A 22 -5.74 -16.25 -2.41
CA PHE A 22 -5.05 -16.89 -1.28
C PHE A 22 -5.87 -16.72 0.00
N THR A 23 -6.87 -17.59 0.16
CA THR A 23 -7.82 -17.54 1.28
C THR A 23 -7.37 -18.38 2.47
N ARG A 24 -6.58 -19.43 2.23
CA ARG A 24 -6.23 -20.41 3.26
C ARG A 24 -4.97 -19.99 4.00
N ARG A 25 -4.91 -20.36 5.29
CA ARG A 25 -3.74 -20.06 6.13
C ARG A 25 -2.44 -20.67 5.60
N TRP A 26 -2.52 -21.87 5.03
CA TRP A 26 -1.36 -22.60 4.50
C TRP A 26 -0.76 -21.93 3.25
N GLU A 27 -1.55 -21.13 2.55
CA GLU A 27 -1.15 -20.39 1.34
C GLU A 27 -0.45 -19.06 1.68
N LEU A 28 -0.24 -18.75 2.97
CA LEU A 28 0.34 -17.49 3.43
C LEU A 28 1.75 -17.27 2.86
N ALA A 29 2.57 -18.32 2.81
CA ALA A 29 3.92 -18.25 2.28
C ALA A 29 3.91 -17.95 0.77
N ASP A 30 3.09 -18.69 0.01
CA ASP A 30 2.94 -18.50 -1.44
C ASP A 30 2.43 -17.10 -1.77
N ARG A 31 1.46 -16.61 -1.00
CA ARG A 31 0.96 -15.24 -1.12
C ARG A 31 2.06 -14.21 -0.91
N HIS A 32 2.88 -14.35 0.14
CA HIS A 32 3.98 -13.43 0.42
C HIS A 32 5.06 -13.47 -0.66
N GLN A 33 5.40 -14.66 -1.16
CA GLN A 33 6.37 -14.80 -2.24
C GLN A 33 5.87 -14.18 -3.54
N LYS A 34 4.61 -14.43 -3.90
CA LYS A 34 4.00 -13.87 -5.11
C LYS A 34 3.87 -12.34 -5.02
N LEU A 35 3.48 -11.82 -3.85
CA LEU A 35 3.44 -10.39 -3.58
C LEU A 35 4.83 -9.75 -3.75
N ALA A 36 5.88 -10.37 -3.19
CA ALA A 36 7.25 -9.89 -3.34
C ALA A 36 7.70 -9.84 -4.81
N GLN A 37 7.36 -10.84 -5.61
CA GLN A 37 7.66 -10.87 -7.04
C GLN A 37 6.98 -9.73 -7.81
N ILE A 38 5.70 -9.45 -7.50
CA ILE A 38 4.97 -8.35 -8.13
C ILE A 38 5.57 -7.00 -7.72
N LEU A 39 5.83 -6.80 -6.43
CA LEU A 39 6.45 -5.57 -5.92
C LEU A 39 7.83 -5.31 -6.54
N SER A 40 8.66 -6.34 -6.67
CA SER A 40 9.97 -6.22 -7.34
C SER A 40 9.83 -5.79 -8.80
N ARG A 41 8.83 -6.30 -9.54
CA ARG A 41 8.57 -5.88 -10.93
C ARG A 41 8.07 -4.44 -11.00
N ILE A 42 7.19 -4.04 -10.08
CA ILE A 42 6.66 -2.69 -9.98
C ILE A 42 7.79 -1.68 -9.74
N ILE A 43 8.70 -1.98 -8.81
CA ILE A 43 9.87 -1.13 -8.52
C ILE A 43 10.76 -0.99 -9.75
N LYS A 44 11.05 -2.09 -10.46
CA LYS A 44 11.82 -2.03 -11.71
C LYS A 44 11.17 -1.15 -12.78
N ILE A 45 9.84 -1.20 -12.91
CA ILE A 45 9.09 -0.32 -13.82
C ILE A 45 9.19 1.14 -13.38
N ALA A 46 9.15 1.42 -12.07
CA ALA A 46 9.32 2.77 -11.54
C ALA A 46 10.70 3.33 -11.91
N GLU A 47 11.75 2.53 -11.73
CA GLU A 47 13.15 2.89 -12.01
C GLU A 47 13.42 3.03 -13.52
N GLU A 48 12.96 2.07 -14.33
CA GLU A 48 13.22 2.02 -15.77
C GLU A 48 12.57 3.19 -16.52
N PHE A 49 11.34 3.54 -16.13
CA PHE A 49 10.56 4.58 -16.80
C PHE A 49 10.57 5.92 -16.05
N ASN A 50 11.25 6.00 -14.90
CA ASN A 50 11.26 7.17 -14.01
C ASN A 50 9.84 7.69 -13.71
N VAL A 51 8.96 6.78 -13.28
CA VAL A 51 7.55 7.07 -13.00
C VAL A 51 7.23 6.91 -11.52
N ALA A 52 6.38 7.78 -10.99
CA ALA A 52 5.85 7.60 -9.64
C ALA A 52 4.83 6.45 -9.63
N ILE A 53 4.86 5.62 -8.58
CA ILE A 53 3.88 4.55 -8.40
C ILE A 53 3.11 4.79 -7.11
N TYR A 54 1.80 4.94 -7.24
CA TYR A 54 0.89 5.08 -6.12
C TYR A 54 0.05 3.82 -5.96
N MET A 55 0.05 3.23 -4.77
CA MET A 55 -0.67 1.99 -4.49
C MET A 55 -1.63 2.19 -3.31
N THR A 56 -2.87 1.76 -3.48
CA THR A 56 -3.81 1.70 -2.35
C THR A 56 -3.72 0.32 -1.69
N ASN A 57 -3.99 0.30 -0.39
CA ASN A 57 -4.06 -0.93 0.40
C ASN A 57 -5.26 -0.89 1.33
N GLN A 58 -5.81 -2.06 1.62
CA GLN A 58 -6.93 -2.22 2.54
C GLN A 58 -6.41 -2.48 3.95
N GLY A 59 -7.12 -1.96 4.96
CA GLY A 59 -6.92 -2.35 6.35
C GLY A 59 -7.54 -3.72 6.63
N VAL A 60 -6.88 -4.50 7.49
CA VAL A 60 -7.48 -5.69 8.08
C VAL A 60 -7.86 -5.34 9.51
N GLU A 61 -9.10 -5.59 9.90
CA GLU A 61 -9.53 -5.46 11.28
C GLU A 61 -9.23 -6.77 12.02
N LEU A 62 -8.38 -6.67 13.04
CA LEU A 62 -8.17 -7.76 13.99
C LEU A 62 -9.22 -7.63 15.09
N MET A 63 -10.13 -8.59 15.17
CA MET A 63 -11.06 -8.67 16.32
C MET A 63 -10.21 -8.74 17.60
N PHE A 64 -10.61 -8.02 18.64
CA PHE A 64 -10.00 -7.99 19.99
C PHE A 64 -8.75 -7.10 20.22
N ILE A 65 -8.43 -6.14 19.34
CA ILE A 65 -7.39 -5.12 19.59
C ILE A 65 -7.99 -3.70 19.53
N SER A 66 -7.65 -2.86 20.50
CA SER A 66 -8.21 -1.51 20.70
C SER A 66 -7.90 -0.51 19.59
N ASP A 67 -6.82 -0.72 18.81
CA ASP A 67 -6.57 0.00 17.55
C ASP A 67 -6.39 -1.02 16.41
N PRO A 68 -7.49 -1.47 15.79
CA PRO A 68 -7.53 -2.75 15.07
C PRO A 68 -7.02 -2.67 13.63
N LYS A 69 -6.54 -1.52 13.15
CA LYS A 69 -6.28 -1.30 11.71
C LYS A 69 -4.81 -1.49 11.37
N LYS A 70 -4.40 -2.73 11.13
CA LYS A 70 -3.11 -3.03 10.50
C LYS A 70 -3.25 -3.06 8.98
N PRO A 71 -2.26 -2.55 8.22
CA PRO A 71 -2.26 -2.68 6.76
C PRO A 71 -2.16 -4.17 6.37
N ALA A 72 -2.90 -4.57 5.33
CA ALA A 72 -2.78 -5.90 4.75
C ALA A 72 -1.42 -6.08 4.03
N GLY A 73 -0.96 -7.32 3.86
CA GLY A 73 0.29 -7.63 3.12
C GLY A 73 1.55 -7.81 3.99
N GLY A 74 1.45 -7.58 5.30
CA GLY A 74 2.51 -7.93 6.26
C GLY A 74 3.84 -7.20 6.01
N HIS A 75 4.93 -7.80 6.49
CA HIS A 75 6.28 -7.21 6.40
C HIS A 75 6.79 -7.07 4.97
N VAL A 76 6.37 -7.95 4.04
CA VAL A 76 6.78 -7.89 2.63
C VAL A 76 6.38 -6.54 2.02
N LEU A 77 5.13 -6.13 2.22
CA LEU A 77 4.66 -4.83 1.75
C LEU A 77 5.31 -3.69 2.54
N ALA A 78 5.47 -3.83 3.86
CA ALA A 78 6.09 -2.80 4.69
C ALA A 78 7.54 -2.48 4.29
N HIS A 79 8.30 -3.47 3.82
CA HIS A 79 9.70 -3.29 3.42
C HIS A 79 9.86 -2.77 1.99
N ALA A 80 8.95 -3.12 1.08
CA ALA A 80 9.03 -2.71 -0.32
C ALA A 80 8.56 -1.27 -0.57
N ILE A 81 7.72 -0.71 0.31
CA ILE A 81 7.12 0.61 0.13
C ILE A 81 7.99 1.68 0.78
N THR A 82 8.34 2.72 0.01
CA THR A 82 9.17 3.84 0.49
C THR A 82 8.41 4.84 1.34
N ILE A 83 7.16 5.17 0.98
CA ILE A 83 6.32 6.14 1.69
C ILE A 83 4.97 5.51 1.98
N ARG A 84 4.58 5.48 3.26
CA ARG A 84 3.31 4.92 3.73
C ARG A 84 2.46 6.02 4.32
N LEU A 85 1.27 6.20 3.78
CA LEU A 85 0.26 7.13 4.29
C LEU A 85 -0.88 6.35 4.93
N SER A 86 -1.32 6.78 6.11
CA SER A 86 -2.47 6.24 6.82
C SER A 86 -3.64 7.20 6.71
N PHE A 87 -4.81 6.66 6.39
CA PHE A 87 -6.02 7.40 6.11
C PHE A 87 -7.07 7.03 7.14
N ARG A 88 -7.59 8.02 7.87
CA ARG A 88 -8.65 7.81 8.84
C ARG A 88 -9.80 8.78 8.58
N LYS A 89 -11.01 8.23 8.49
CA LYS A 89 -12.23 9.04 8.52
C LYS A 89 -12.46 9.54 9.94
N VAL A 90 -12.66 10.85 10.08
CA VAL A 90 -13.05 11.49 11.34
C VAL A 90 -14.52 11.93 11.25
N LYS A 91 -15.03 12.61 12.28
CA LYS A 91 -16.43 13.03 12.34
C LYS A 91 -16.77 13.98 11.18
N GLY A 92 -17.93 13.76 10.56
CA GLY A 92 -18.38 14.54 9.40
C GLY A 92 -17.72 14.10 8.09
N GLU A 93 -17.40 15.07 7.24
CA GLU A 93 -16.80 14.84 5.91
C GLU A 93 -15.27 14.84 5.93
N GLN A 94 -14.66 15.24 7.04
CA GLN A 94 -13.21 15.33 7.18
C GLN A 94 -12.49 13.97 7.10
N ARG A 95 -11.26 14.00 6.59
CA ARG A 95 -10.31 12.87 6.56
C ARG A 95 -8.96 13.33 7.09
N VAL A 96 -8.36 12.51 7.93
CA VAL A 96 -6.99 12.71 8.41
C VAL A 96 -6.05 11.83 7.60
N TRP A 97 -4.96 12.45 7.15
CA TRP A 97 -3.86 11.86 6.42
C TRP A 97 -2.64 11.92 7.31
N LYS A 98 -2.05 10.77 7.64
CA LYS A 98 -0.86 10.68 8.47
C LYS A 98 0.29 10.08 7.68
N VAL A 99 1.47 10.69 7.75
CA VAL A 99 2.72 10.02 7.35
C VAL A 99 2.98 8.89 8.35
N PHE A 100 2.77 7.65 7.92
CA PHE A 100 2.96 6.47 8.75
C PHE A 100 4.43 6.06 8.80
N ASP A 101 5.11 6.15 7.66
CA ASP A 101 6.54 5.88 7.53
C ASP A 101 7.06 6.49 6.23
N ALA A 102 8.22 7.14 6.30
CA ALA A 102 8.92 7.71 5.15
C ALA A 102 10.38 7.98 5.54
N PRO A 103 11.36 7.74 4.65
CA PRO A 103 12.78 7.96 4.96
C PRO A 103 13.15 9.44 5.09
N ASN A 104 12.39 10.34 4.46
CA ASN A 104 12.72 11.75 4.29
C ASN A 104 11.62 12.72 4.73
N LEU A 105 10.55 12.22 5.35
CA LEU A 105 9.46 13.06 5.85
C LEU A 105 9.30 12.83 7.36
N PRO A 106 9.15 13.90 8.16
CA PRO A 106 8.80 13.73 9.56
C PRO A 106 7.40 13.13 9.69
N GLU A 107 7.13 12.49 10.83
CA GLU A 107 5.75 12.16 11.19
C GLU A 107 4.92 13.44 11.23
N GLY A 108 3.82 13.45 10.49
CA GLY A 108 2.95 14.61 10.35
C GLY A 108 1.54 14.20 9.96
N GLU A 109 0.58 15.04 10.29
CA GLU A 109 -0.84 14.84 10.00
C GLU A 109 -1.41 16.05 9.25
N ALA A 110 -2.25 15.79 8.26
CA ALA A 110 -3.00 16.78 7.52
C ALA A 110 -4.48 16.42 7.51
N ILE A 111 -5.34 17.43 7.53
CA ILE A 111 -6.80 17.25 7.50
C ILE A 111 -7.28 17.72 6.13
N SER A 112 -7.97 16.85 5.39
CA SER A 112 -8.73 17.22 4.21
C SER A 112 -10.23 17.26 4.54
N PHE A 113 -10.95 18.17 3.88
CA PHE A 113 -12.41 18.26 3.95
C PHE A 113 -13.07 17.32 2.93
#